data_AF-Q7MYA3-F1
#
_entry.id   AF-Q7MYA3-F1
#
_cell.length_a   1.000
_cell.length_b   1.000
_cell.length_c   1.000
_cell.angle_alpha   90.00
_cell.angle_beta   90.00
_cell.angle_gamma   90.00
#
_symmetry.space_group_name_H-M   'P 1'
#
loop_
_entity.id
_entity.type
_entity.pdbx_description
1 polymer ?
#
loop_
_entity_poly.entity_id
_entity_poly.type
_entity_poly.pdbx_seq_one_letter_code
_entity_poly.pdbx_strand_id
1 'polypeptide(L)' 'MRLPEKFREQLEEQACRDGDFSLVTWIKRILRKELRERGIEPKG' A
#
# COMPACT_ATOMS: atom_id res chain seq x y z
N MET A 1 -7.57 10.96 4.26
CA MET A 1 -6.47 11.03 5.24
C MET A 1 -5.31 11.75 4.58
N ARG A 2 -4.65 12.70 5.26
CA ARG A 2 -3.48 13.40 4.72
C ARG A 2 -2.22 12.71 5.24
N LEU A 3 -1.39 12.22 4.34
CA LEU A 3 -0.08 11.67 4.69
C LEU A 3 0.95 12.82 4.77
N PRO A 4 1.86 12.81 5.75
CA PRO A 4 3.03 13.69 5.73
C PRO A 4 3.81 13.49 4.42
N GLU A 5 4.32 14.58 3.84
CA GLU A 5 4.96 14.56 2.51
C GLU A 5 6.10 13.54 2.42
N LYS A 6 7.03 13.56 3.37
CA LYS A 6 8.14 12.59 3.44
C LYS A 6 7.69 11.15 3.53
N PHE A 7 6.59 10.89 4.24
CA PHE A 7 6.06 9.53 4.35
C PHE A 7 5.41 9.09 3.05
N ARG A 8 4.76 10.01 2.33
CA ARG A 8 4.23 9.75 1.00
C ARG A 8 5.34 9.42 0.01
N GLU A 9 6.41 10.20 -0.02
CA GLU A 9 7.56 9.97 -0.91
C GLU A 9 8.17 8.58 -0.70
N GLN A 10 8.33 8.15 0.56
CA GLN A 10 8.80 6.81 0.87
C GLN A 10 7.89 5.72 0.31
N LEU A 11 6.57 5.87 0.43
CA LEU A 11 5.61 4.90 -0.09
C LEU A 11 5.59 4.89 -1.63
N GLU A 12 5.74 6.05 -2.28
CA GLU A 12 5.81 6.15 -3.75
C GLU A 12 7.09 5.48 -4.28
N GLU A 13 8.22 5.63 -3.58
CA GLU A 13 9.46 4.91 -3.94
C GLU A 13 9.29 3.39 -3.81
N GLN A 14 8.71 2.90 -2.71
CA GLN A 14 8.46 1.47 -2.55
C GLN A 14 7.45 0.94 -3.57
N ALA A 15 6.37 1.68 -3.85
CA ALA A 15 5.41 1.32 -4.89
C ALA A 15 6.10 1.18 -6.26
N CYS A 16 6.99 2.11 -6.61
CA CYS A 16 7.78 2.05 -7.83
C CYS A 16 8.70 0.82 -7.88
N ARG A 17 9.37 0.48 -6.76
CA ARG A 17 10.21 -0.73 -6.66
C ARG A 17 9.40 -2.01 -6.82
N ASP A 18 8.17 -2.01 -6.34
CA ASP A 18 7.20 -3.09 -6.43
C ASP A 18 6.50 -3.19 -7.81
N GLY A 19 6.83 -2.28 -8.74
CA GLY A 19 6.28 -2.23 -10.10
C GLY A 19 4.90 -1.56 -10.21
N ASP A 20 4.41 -0.90 -9.16
CA ASP A 20 3.14 -0.19 -9.15
C ASP A 20 3.31 1.31 -9.43
N PHE A 21 2.59 1.81 -10.43
CA PHE A 21 2.56 3.24 -10.77
C PHE A 21 1.55 4.04 -9.95
N SER A 22 0.63 3.36 -9.25
CA SER A 22 -0.41 3.99 -8.44
C SER A 22 -0.20 3.65 -6.97
N LEU A 23 0.18 4.67 -6.19
CA LEU A 23 0.32 4.55 -4.74
C LEU A 23 -0.95 3.98 -4.08
N VAL A 24 -2.13 4.39 -4.54
CA VAL A 24 -3.41 3.92 -3.98
C VAL A 24 -3.63 2.43 -4.26
N THR A 25 -3.31 1.96 -5.47
CA THR A 25 -3.41 0.55 -5.84
C THR A 25 -2.44 -0.29 -5.04
N TRP A 26 -1.20 0.19 -4.92
CA TRP A 26 -0.16 -0.46 -4.14
C TRP A 26 -0.53 -0.56 -2.65
N ILE A 27 -0.97 0.53 -2.03
CA ILE A 27 -1.42 0.52 -0.63
C ILE A 27 -2.55 -0.49 -0.42
N LYS A 28 -3.56 -0.52 -1.30
CA LYS A 28 -4.64 -1.52 -1.21
C LYS A 28 -4.10 -2.95 -1.30
N ARG A 29 -3.14 -3.21 -2.19
CA ARG A 29 -2.50 -4.52 -2.34
C ARG A 29 -1.78 -4.95 -1.06
N ILE A 30 -0.94 -4.07 -0.50
CA ILE A 30 -0.21 -4.31 0.75
C ILE A 30 -1.18 -4.56 1.91
N LEU A 31 -2.21 -3.72 2.06
CA LEU A 31 -3.20 -3.89 3.13
C LEU A 31 -3.98 -5.20 2.99
N ARG A 32 -4.38 -5.58 1.78
CA ARG A 32 -5.05 -6.88 1.55
C ARG A 32 -4.14 -8.06 1.88
N LYS A 33 -2.84 -7.95 1.57
CA LYS A 33 -1.84 -8.97 1.91
C LYS A 33 -1.71 -9.10 3.43
N GLU A 34 -1.52 -7.98 4.14
CA GLU A 34 -1.43 -7.95 5.60
C GLU A 34 -2.67 -8.51 6.30
N LEU A 35 -3.86 -8.22 5.78
CA LEU A 35 -5.10 -8.79 6.31
C LEU A 35 -5.10 -10.32 6.17
N ARG A 36 -4.72 -10.85 5.00
CA ARG A 36 -4.64 -12.29 4.76
C ARG A 36 -3.61 -12.97 5.66
N GLU A 37 -2.45 -12.35 5.88
CA GLU A 37 -1.41 -12.87 6.78
C GLU A 37 -1.89 -12.96 8.24
N ARG A 38 -2.86 -12.11 8.62
CA ARG A 38 -3.53 -12.14 9.93
C ARG A 38 -4.75 -13.05 9.97
N GLY A 39 -5.02 -13.80 8.91
CA GLY A 39 -6.20 -14.68 8.79
C GLY A 39 -7.52 -13.93 8.56
N ILE A 40 -7.46 -12.65 8.18
CA ILE A 40 -8.64 -11.82 7.91
C ILE A 40 -8.87 -11.80 6.40
N GLU A 41 -10.05 -12.21 5.97
CA GLU A 41 -10.44 -12.10 4.58
C GLU A 41 -10.70 -10.63 4.21
N PRO A 42 -9.94 -10.03 3.26
CA PRO A 42 -10.13 -8.65 2.87
C PRO A 42 -11.46 -8.50 2.13
N LYS A 43 -12.35 -7.68 2.68
CA LYS A 43 -13.63 -7.35 2.06
C LYS A 43 -13.46 -6.10 1.18
N GLY A 44 -13.68 -6.23 -0.13
CA GLY A 44 -13.60 -5.14 -1.11
C GLY A 44 -12.34 -5.12 -1.97
#